data_AF-A0A2D6KW56-F1
#
_entry.id   AF-A0A2D6KW56-F1
#
_cell.length_a   1.000
_cell.length_b   1.000
_cell.length_c   1.000
_cell.angle_alpha   90.00
_cell.angle_beta   90.00
_cell.angle_gamma   90.00
#
_symmetry.space_group_name_H-M   'P 1'
#
loop_
_entity.id
_entity.type
_entity.pdbx_description
1 polymer ?
#
loop_
_entity_poly.entity_id
_entity_poly.type
_entity_poly.pdbx_seq_one_letter_code
_entity_poly.pdbx_strand_id
1 'polypeptide(L)'
;MTYKFSPSSLSLLKDCPRCFWLQFNKGIKRPQGIFPSLPSGMDKILKIHFDSFMEKGELPPELNECKDLKLFNDKEQLQTWRNNFKGIQWKDDEGNLFRGAIDNLLVKGNKLIVLDYKTRGYPLKEDTHEHYQDQMDIYNLLLRKNNHQTEDYAYLLFYHPKKLNPNGDVVFNTNLIKININIKNAERIFKEALEILKATIPKPEKNCEYCSWAKPQNALKANVPNHLH
;
A
#
# COMPACT_ATOMS: atom_id res chain seq x y z
N MET A 1 19.89 13.50 -9.58
CA MET A 1 18.81 12.61 -10.08
C MET A 1 17.62 12.79 -9.17
N THR A 2 16.41 12.85 -9.70
CA THR A 2 15.18 12.96 -8.89
C THR A 2 14.51 11.59 -8.79
N TYR A 3 14.13 11.19 -7.59
CA TYR A 3 13.47 9.90 -7.35
C TYR A 3 11.95 10.05 -7.28
N LYS A 4 11.22 8.96 -7.54
CA LYS A 4 9.75 8.90 -7.46
C LYS A 4 9.34 7.75 -6.54
N PHE A 5 8.78 8.07 -5.38
CA PHE A 5 8.37 7.09 -4.37
C PHE A 5 6.86 6.92 -4.32
N SER A 6 6.46 5.69 -4.01
CA SER A 6 5.12 5.26 -3.59
C SER A 6 5.22 4.37 -2.35
N PRO A 7 4.13 4.17 -1.58
CA PRO A 7 4.13 3.20 -0.48
C PRO A 7 4.64 1.82 -0.89
N SER A 8 4.24 1.32 -2.07
CA SER A 8 4.72 0.05 -2.60
C SER A 8 6.23 0.03 -2.88
N SER A 9 6.80 1.13 -3.37
CA SER A 9 8.25 1.24 -3.56
C SER A 9 9.02 1.29 -2.23
N LEU A 10 8.41 1.83 -1.18
CA LEU A 10 9.02 1.93 0.15
C LEU A 10 8.87 0.63 0.95
N SER A 11 7.83 -0.16 0.68
CA SER A 11 7.77 -1.55 1.16
C SER A 11 8.98 -2.34 0.67
N LEU A 12 9.44 -2.11 -0.56
CA LEU A 12 10.65 -2.77 -1.08
C LEU A 12 11.92 -2.39 -0.28
N LEU A 13 12.01 -1.14 0.19
CA LEU A 13 13.10 -0.70 1.07
C LEU A 13 13.07 -1.50 2.38
N LYS A 14 11.90 -1.62 3.01
CA LYS A 14 11.69 -2.39 4.24
C LYS A 14 12.03 -3.87 4.05
N ASP A 15 11.71 -4.44 2.89
CA ASP A 15 12.02 -5.83 2.58
C ASP A 15 13.52 -6.08 2.32
N CYS A 16 14.18 -5.20 1.55
CA CYS A 16 15.61 -5.29 1.27
C CYS A 16 16.18 -3.99 0.69
N PRO A 17 17.10 -3.31 1.41
CA PRO A 17 17.69 -2.06 0.95
C PRO A 17 18.51 -2.24 -0.33
N ARG A 18 19.14 -3.41 -0.55
CA ARG A 18 19.86 -3.70 -1.80
C ARG A 18 18.92 -3.80 -2.99
N CYS A 19 17.78 -4.49 -2.86
CA CYS A 19 16.82 -4.58 -3.95
C CYS A 19 16.23 -3.20 -4.29
N PHE A 20 15.94 -2.40 -3.27
CA PHE A 20 15.50 -1.03 -3.44
C PHE A 20 16.54 -0.18 -4.20
N TRP A 21 17.81 -0.21 -3.76
CA TRP A 21 18.90 0.50 -4.43
C TRP A 21 19.08 0.07 -5.89
N LEU A 22 19.10 -1.24 -6.16
CA LEU A 22 19.25 -1.80 -7.50
C LEU A 22 18.11 -1.36 -8.44
N GLN A 23 16.87 -1.34 -7.94
CA GLN A 23 15.72 -0.92 -8.71
C GLN A 23 15.82 0.54 -9.14
N PHE A 24 16.18 1.44 -8.23
CA PHE A 24 16.18 2.89 -8.49
C PHE A 24 17.45 3.38 -9.19
N ASN A 25 18.63 2.87 -8.83
CA ASN A 25 19.90 3.36 -9.37
C ASN A 25 20.41 2.54 -10.57
N LYS A 26 19.94 1.30 -10.76
CA LYS A 26 20.36 0.42 -11.86
C LYS A 26 19.23 -0.10 -12.72
N GLY A 27 17.97 0.17 -12.38
CA GLY A 27 16.81 -0.37 -13.09
C GLY A 27 16.62 -1.88 -12.94
N ILE A 28 17.38 -2.54 -12.06
CA ILE A 28 17.32 -3.99 -11.84
C ILE A 28 16.23 -4.28 -10.81
N LYS A 29 15.09 -4.78 -11.28
CA LYS A 29 13.92 -5.10 -10.47
C LYS A 29 13.92 -6.56 -10.05
N ARG A 30 13.27 -6.87 -8.92
CA ARG A 30 12.92 -8.26 -8.57
C ARG A 30 12.01 -8.85 -9.66
N PRO A 31 12.09 -10.16 -9.95
CA PRO A 31 11.06 -10.84 -10.74
C PRO A 31 9.66 -10.54 -10.17
N GLN A 32 8.72 -10.18 -11.04
CA GLN A 32 7.36 -9.89 -10.62
C GLN A 32 6.58 -11.21 -10.42
N GLY A 33 6.00 -11.40 -9.25
CA GLY A 33 5.02 -12.46 -9.01
C GLY A 33 3.67 -12.14 -9.62
N ILE A 34 2.82 -13.16 -9.76
CA ILE A 34 1.42 -12.98 -10.19
C ILE A 34 0.65 -12.35 -9.03
N PHE A 35 0.08 -11.17 -9.24
CA PHE A 35 -0.88 -10.59 -8.30
C PHE A 35 -2.26 -11.24 -8.51
N PRO A 36 -2.92 -11.78 -7.47
CA PRO A 36 -4.24 -12.38 -7.61
C PRO A 36 -5.27 -11.37 -8.15
N SER A 37 -6.12 -11.77 -9.09
CA SER A 37 -7.12 -10.87 -9.69
C SER A 37 -8.27 -10.51 -8.74
N LEU A 38 -8.59 -11.39 -7.77
CA LEU A 38 -9.72 -11.22 -6.85
C LEU A 38 -9.62 -9.94 -6.00
N PRO A 39 -8.51 -9.64 -5.29
CA PRO A 39 -8.36 -8.38 -4.57
C PRO A 39 -8.56 -7.14 -5.45
N SER A 40 -8.00 -7.13 -6.67
CA SER A 40 -8.17 -6.00 -7.60
C SER A 40 -9.62 -5.85 -8.06
N GLY A 41 -10.31 -6.96 -8.31
CA GLY A 41 -11.73 -6.97 -8.65
C GLY A 41 -12.60 -6.43 -7.50
N MET A 42 -12.34 -6.90 -6.28
CA MET A 42 -13.01 -6.43 -5.06
C MET A 42 -12.80 -4.94 -4.84
N ASP A 43 -11.56 -4.45 -4.93
CA ASP A 43 -11.23 -3.03 -4.79
C ASP A 43 -12.09 -2.14 -5.71
N LYS A 44 -12.22 -2.52 -6.99
CA LYS A 44 -13.05 -1.80 -7.96
C LYS A 44 -14.53 -1.76 -7.54
N ILE A 45 -15.08 -2.88 -7.09
CA ILE A 45 -16.49 -2.96 -6.67
C ILE A 45 -16.72 -2.16 -5.38
N LEU A 46 -15.80 -2.20 -4.43
CA LEU A 46 -15.87 -1.43 -3.18
C LEU A 46 -15.86 0.07 -3.45
N LYS A 47 -15.04 0.55 -4.40
CA LYS A 47 -15.05 1.96 -4.80
C LYS A 47 -16.41 2.40 -5.35
N ILE A 48 -17.02 1.59 -6.22
CA ILE A 48 -18.36 1.86 -6.76
C ILE A 48 -19.42 1.86 -5.64
N HIS A 49 -19.35 0.87 -4.74
CA HIS A 49 -20.27 0.76 -3.62
C HIS A 49 -20.22 2.02 -2.75
N PHE A 50 -19.04 2.42 -2.29
CA PHE A 50 -18.87 3.60 -1.45
C PHE A 50 -19.24 4.90 -2.16
N ASP A 51 -18.93 5.02 -3.46
CA ASP A 51 -19.36 6.20 -4.25
C ASP A 51 -20.89 6.31 -4.27
N SER A 52 -21.63 5.19 -4.35
CA SER A 52 -23.10 5.21 -4.32
C SER A 52 -23.70 5.66 -2.99
N PHE A 53 -23.02 5.40 -1.87
CA PHE A 53 -23.41 5.90 -0.54
C PHE A 53 -23.05 7.36 -0.36
N MET A 54 -21.86 7.76 -0.84
CA MET A 54 -21.43 9.15 -0.86
C MET A 54 -22.41 10.04 -1.61
N GLU A 55 -22.89 9.60 -2.78
CA GLU A 55 -23.88 10.33 -3.60
C GLU A 55 -25.23 10.54 -2.88
N LYS A 56 -25.58 9.64 -1.96
CA LYS A 56 -26.79 9.74 -1.12
C LYS A 56 -26.56 10.55 0.16
N GLY A 57 -25.31 10.91 0.48
CA GLY A 57 -24.94 11.50 1.76
C GLY A 57 -25.05 10.51 2.93
N GLU A 58 -24.97 9.21 2.66
CA GLU A 58 -25.12 8.14 3.64
C GLU A 58 -23.77 7.44 3.91
N LEU A 59 -23.68 6.72 5.03
CA LEU A 59 -22.58 5.80 5.30
C LEU A 59 -22.98 4.38 4.91
N PRO A 60 -22.08 3.59 4.32
CA PRO A 60 -22.34 2.18 4.06
C PRO A 60 -22.39 1.39 5.37
N PRO A 61 -23.11 0.23 5.40
CA PRO A 61 -23.29 -0.57 6.61
C PRO A 61 -22.00 -0.97 7.32
N GLU A 62 -20.91 -1.10 6.58
CA GLU A 62 -19.57 -1.43 7.08
C GLU A 62 -18.98 -0.35 8.01
N LEU A 63 -19.51 0.86 7.95
CA LEU A 63 -19.10 2.00 8.77
C LEU A 63 -20.13 2.33 9.87
N ASN A 64 -20.95 1.37 10.31
CA ASN A 64 -21.98 1.58 11.33
C ASN A 64 -21.43 2.13 12.67
N GLU A 65 -20.16 1.88 12.99
CA GLU A 65 -19.50 2.40 14.19
C GLU A 65 -19.03 3.88 14.04
N CYS A 66 -19.12 4.46 12.84
CA CYS A 66 -18.60 5.78 12.48
C CYS A 66 -19.71 6.83 12.26
N LYS A 67 -20.81 6.77 13.03
CA LYS A 67 -22.03 7.58 12.77
C LYS A 67 -21.82 9.10 12.80
N ASP A 68 -20.74 9.58 13.41
CA ASP A 68 -20.36 11.00 13.46
C ASP A 68 -19.55 11.46 12.24
N LEU A 69 -19.23 10.56 11.30
CA LEU A 69 -18.41 10.82 10.13
C LEU A 69 -19.25 10.91 8.85
N LYS A 70 -18.68 11.51 7.81
CA LYS A 70 -19.25 11.55 6.46
C LYS A 70 -18.24 11.03 5.44
N LEU A 71 -18.71 10.52 4.31
CA LEU A 71 -17.83 10.26 3.16
C LEU A 71 -17.37 11.57 2.54
N PHE A 72 -16.12 11.61 2.07
CA PHE A 72 -15.59 12.72 1.29
C PHE A 72 -16.35 12.85 -0.03
N ASN A 73 -16.89 14.03 -0.30
CA ASN A 73 -17.90 14.24 -1.35
C ASN A 73 -17.37 14.93 -2.62
N ASP A 74 -16.09 15.28 -2.68
CA ASP A 74 -15.46 15.73 -3.93
C ASP A 74 -15.03 14.51 -4.76
N LYS A 75 -15.94 14.10 -5.64
CA LYS A 75 -15.78 12.92 -6.50
C LYS A 75 -14.60 13.08 -7.47
N GLU A 76 -14.40 14.24 -8.08
CA GLU A 76 -13.33 14.44 -9.06
C GLU A 76 -11.95 14.40 -8.42
N GLN A 77 -11.83 15.05 -7.24
CA GLN A 77 -10.61 15.02 -6.46
C GLN A 77 -10.29 13.61 -5.97
N LEU A 78 -11.29 12.88 -5.48
CA LEU A 78 -11.12 11.51 -5.02
C LEU A 78 -10.74 10.55 -6.16
N GLN A 79 -11.31 10.72 -7.36
CA GLN A 79 -10.90 9.95 -8.54
C GLN A 79 -9.44 10.22 -8.93
N THR A 80 -8.99 11.46 -8.80
CA THR A 80 -7.57 11.80 -9.00
C THR A 80 -6.67 11.14 -7.95
N TRP A 81 -7.07 11.18 -6.69
CA TRP A 81 -6.33 10.60 -5.57
C TRP A 81 -6.35 9.06 -5.55
N ARG A 82 -7.35 8.40 -6.14
CA ARG A 82 -7.39 6.95 -6.34
C ARG A 82 -6.49 6.45 -7.47
N ASN A 83 -6.06 7.33 -8.37
CA ASN A 83 -5.28 6.94 -9.54
C ASN A 83 -3.80 6.69 -9.18
N ASN A 84 -3.32 5.45 -9.36
CA ASN A 84 -1.93 5.06 -9.06
C ASN A 84 -0.82 5.85 -9.79
N PHE A 85 -1.14 6.50 -10.91
CA PHE A 85 -0.21 7.34 -11.67
C PHE A 85 -0.25 8.81 -11.26
N LYS A 86 -1.40 9.29 -10.76
CA LYS A 86 -1.59 10.64 -10.24
C LYS A 86 -1.43 10.64 -8.72
N GLY A 87 -2.46 10.20 -7.99
CA GLY A 87 -2.48 10.12 -6.54
C GLY A 87 -2.41 11.49 -5.89
N ILE A 88 -2.29 11.51 -4.56
CA ILE A 88 -1.85 12.68 -3.82
C ILE A 88 -0.34 12.81 -4.03
N GLN A 89 0.14 13.98 -4.40
CA GLN A 89 1.54 14.22 -4.74
C GLN A 89 2.15 15.27 -3.84
N TRP A 90 3.41 15.07 -3.47
CA TRP A 90 4.24 16.07 -2.81
C TRP A 90 5.66 15.98 -3.37
N LYS A 91 6.33 17.12 -3.55
CA LYS A 91 7.73 17.19 -3.95
C LYS A 91 8.55 17.85 -2.85
N ASP A 92 9.73 17.30 -2.58
CA ASP A 92 10.71 17.98 -1.75
C ASP A 92 11.45 19.07 -2.52
N ASP A 93 12.31 19.82 -1.82
CA ASP A 93 13.09 20.92 -2.38
C ASP A 93 14.13 20.45 -3.42
N GLU A 94 14.53 19.16 -3.37
CA GLU A 94 15.44 18.53 -4.32
C GLU A 94 14.70 17.99 -5.57
N GLY A 95 13.37 18.12 -5.63
CA GLY A 95 12.53 17.67 -6.74
C GLY A 95 12.18 16.17 -6.72
N ASN A 96 12.48 15.45 -5.65
CA ASN A 96 12.02 14.08 -5.42
C ASN A 96 10.51 14.08 -5.20
N LEU A 97 9.81 13.19 -5.89
CA LEU A 97 8.36 13.09 -5.85
C LEU A 97 7.94 11.96 -4.92
N PHE A 98 7.12 12.27 -3.93
CA PHE A 98 6.38 11.30 -3.17
C PHE A 98 4.91 11.30 -3.61
N ARG A 99 4.36 10.13 -3.95
CA ARG A 99 2.95 10.00 -4.30
C ARG A 99 2.29 8.80 -3.64
N GLY A 100 0.99 8.92 -3.39
CA GLY A 100 0.17 7.86 -2.80
C GLY A 100 -1.22 7.83 -3.41
N ALA A 101 -1.74 6.63 -3.65
CA ALA A 101 -3.10 6.45 -4.15
C ALA A 101 -3.97 5.84 -3.05
N ILE A 102 -4.95 6.60 -2.58
CA ILE A 102 -5.85 6.21 -1.49
C ILE A 102 -7.12 5.57 -2.05
N ASP A 103 -7.79 4.72 -1.26
CA ASP A 103 -9.08 4.17 -1.67
C ASP A 103 -10.25 5.10 -1.35
N ASN A 104 -10.30 5.65 -0.14
CA ASN A 104 -11.36 6.57 0.27
C ASN A 104 -10.94 7.50 1.42
N LEU A 105 -11.81 8.45 1.73
CA LEU A 105 -11.69 9.39 2.83
C LEU A 105 -13.01 9.53 3.57
N LEU A 106 -12.90 9.65 4.88
CA LEU A 106 -13.97 10.14 5.75
C LEU A 106 -13.66 11.57 6.17
N VAL A 107 -14.70 12.30 6.57
CA VAL A 107 -14.65 13.70 6.99
C VAL A 107 -15.20 13.83 8.40
N LYS A 108 -14.44 14.47 9.28
CA LYS A 108 -14.83 14.88 10.63
C LYS A 108 -14.65 16.38 10.79
N GLY A 109 -15.73 17.15 10.67
CA GLY A 109 -15.64 18.60 10.56
C GLY A 109 -14.81 19.01 9.34
N ASN A 110 -13.66 19.65 9.56
CA ASN A 110 -12.73 20.07 8.50
C ASN A 110 -11.54 19.11 8.31
N LYS A 111 -11.50 18.01 9.06
CA LYS A 111 -10.40 17.04 9.02
C LYS A 111 -10.76 15.83 8.16
N LEU A 112 -9.77 15.34 7.42
CA LEU A 112 -9.84 14.11 6.66
C LEU A 112 -9.35 12.92 7.48
N ILE A 113 -9.93 11.76 7.25
CA ILE A 113 -9.52 10.48 7.83
C ILE A 113 -9.33 9.52 6.66
N VAL A 114 -8.15 8.92 6.54
CA VAL A 114 -7.88 7.92 5.50
C VAL A 114 -8.68 6.65 5.78
N LEU A 115 -9.34 6.13 4.75
CA LEU A 115 -10.03 4.84 4.76
C LEU A 115 -9.49 3.98 3.61
N ASP A 116 -8.90 2.84 3.93
CA ASP A 116 -8.25 1.97 2.95
C ASP A 116 -8.84 0.55 3.01
N TYR A 117 -9.10 -0.04 1.84
CA TYR A 117 -9.81 -1.31 1.73
C TYR A 117 -8.83 -2.48 1.62
N LYS A 118 -9.07 -3.54 2.39
CA LYS A 118 -8.18 -4.72 2.40
C LYS A 118 -8.98 -5.99 2.18
N THR A 119 -8.74 -6.68 1.07
CA THR A 119 -9.30 -8.00 0.83
C THR A 119 -8.32 -9.08 1.27
N ARG A 120 -8.76 -10.02 2.12
CA ARG A 120 -7.95 -11.15 2.60
C ARG A 120 -8.68 -12.47 2.37
N GLY A 121 -7.91 -13.55 2.22
CA GLY A 121 -8.45 -14.91 2.10
C GLY A 121 -8.92 -15.52 3.43
N TYR A 122 -8.56 -14.90 4.57
CA TYR A 122 -8.82 -15.43 5.91
C TYR A 122 -9.09 -14.28 6.91
N PRO A 123 -9.72 -14.58 8.05
CA PRO A 123 -9.88 -13.64 9.15
C PRO A 123 -8.57 -13.00 9.62
N LEU A 124 -8.67 -11.84 10.25
CA LEU A 124 -7.54 -11.13 10.84
C LEU A 124 -6.87 -11.97 11.92
N LYS A 125 -5.53 -12.01 11.89
CA LYS A 125 -4.73 -12.39 13.07
C LYS A 125 -4.45 -11.13 13.88
N GLU A 126 -4.07 -11.28 15.14
CA GLU A 126 -3.50 -10.18 15.93
C GLU A 126 -2.40 -9.47 15.12
N ASP A 127 -2.34 -8.14 15.24
CA ASP A 127 -1.32 -7.26 14.64
C ASP A 127 -1.24 -7.22 13.09
N THR A 128 -2.16 -7.88 12.37
CA THR A 128 -2.22 -7.83 10.89
C THR A 128 -2.25 -6.39 10.34
N HIS A 129 -2.82 -5.45 11.11
CA HIS A 129 -2.95 -4.05 10.74
C HIS A 129 -1.60 -3.31 10.69
N GLU A 130 -0.58 -3.74 11.44
CA GLU A 130 0.74 -3.12 11.48
C GLU A 130 1.46 -3.15 10.13
N HIS A 131 1.18 -4.14 9.30
CA HIS A 131 1.72 -4.24 7.93
C HIS A 131 1.33 -3.05 7.04
N TYR A 132 0.25 -2.35 7.40
CA TYR A 132 -0.27 -1.21 6.63
C TYR A 132 0.05 0.14 7.28
N GLN A 133 0.77 0.15 8.42
CA GLN A 133 1.08 1.37 9.16
C GLN A 133 1.85 2.38 8.31
N ASP A 134 2.93 1.95 7.66
CA ASP A 134 3.76 2.82 6.82
C ASP A 134 2.92 3.45 5.70
N GLN A 135 2.00 2.69 5.09
CA GLN A 135 1.11 3.19 4.06
C GLN A 135 0.19 4.30 4.58
N MET A 136 -0.43 4.09 5.74
CA MET A 136 -1.37 5.04 6.34
C MET A 136 -0.67 6.32 6.82
N ASP A 137 0.53 6.18 7.39
CA ASP A 137 1.37 7.32 7.79
C ASP A 137 1.73 8.17 6.58
N ILE A 138 2.12 7.52 5.47
CA ILE A 138 2.48 8.19 4.21
C ILE A 138 1.29 8.96 3.65
N TYR A 139 0.10 8.35 3.59
CA TYR A 139 -1.10 9.03 3.06
C TYR A 139 -1.46 10.25 3.88
N ASN A 140 -1.37 10.16 5.21
CA ASN A 140 -1.61 11.32 6.07
C ASN A 140 -0.54 12.41 5.91
N LEU A 141 0.74 12.04 5.77
CA LEU A 141 1.81 13.00 5.47
C LEU A 141 1.52 13.73 4.15
N LEU A 142 1.16 13.00 3.09
CA LEU A 142 0.87 13.58 1.78
C LEU A 142 -0.31 14.55 1.82
N LEU A 143 -1.41 14.20 2.50
CA LEU A 143 -2.55 15.10 2.70
C LEU A 143 -2.13 16.38 3.44
N ARG A 144 -1.38 16.25 4.54
CA ARG A 144 -0.89 17.39 5.34
C ARG A 144 0.05 18.29 4.54
N LYS A 145 0.94 17.72 3.72
CA LYS A 145 1.80 18.47 2.79
C LYS A 145 1.03 19.18 1.67
N ASN A 146 -0.22 18.80 1.44
CA ASN A 146 -1.15 19.42 0.49
C ASN A 146 -2.18 20.34 1.21
N ASN A 147 -1.83 20.89 2.38
CA ASN A 147 -2.65 21.85 3.14
C ASN A 147 -3.99 21.29 3.66
N HIS A 148 -4.18 19.96 3.69
CA HIS A 148 -5.33 19.36 4.35
C HIS A 148 -5.04 19.07 5.82
N GLN A 149 -6.04 19.26 6.68
CA GLN A 149 -5.99 18.77 8.05
C GLN A 149 -6.44 17.29 8.04
N THR A 150 -5.75 16.45 8.81
CA THR A 150 -6.18 15.07 9.04
C THR A 150 -6.34 14.80 10.52
N GLU A 151 -7.14 13.81 10.87
CA GLU A 151 -7.08 13.24 12.22
C GLU A 151 -5.77 12.47 12.44
N ASP A 152 -5.47 12.17 13.70
CA ASP A 152 -4.29 11.38 14.09
C ASP A 152 -4.57 9.86 14.05
N TYR A 153 -5.58 9.45 13.28
CA TYR A 153 -5.95 8.06 13.05
C TYR A 153 -6.45 7.84 11.62
N ALA A 154 -6.40 6.59 11.18
CA ALA A 154 -6.98 6.11 9.94
C ALA A 154 -7.78 4.83 10.17
N TYR A 155 -8.56 4.43 9.17
CA TYR A 155 -9.31 3.19 9.17
C TYR A 155 -8.83 2.24 8.08
N LEU A 156 -8.67 0.98 8.46
CA LEU A 156 -8.50 -0.14 7.54
C LEU A 156 -9.79 -0.96 7.57
N LEU A 157 -10.45 -1.07 6.42
CA LEU A 157 -11.66 -1.87 6.28
C LEU A 157 -11.32 -3.20 5.60
N PHE A 158 -11.34 -4.27 6.39
CA PHE A 158 -11.01 -5.61 5.91
C PHE A 158 -12.25 -6.37 5.48
N TYR A 159 -12.17 -7.01 4.32
CA TYR A 159 -13.13 -7.99 3.82
C TYR A 159 -12.48 -9.37 3.76
N HIS A 160 -13.15 -10.40 4.29
CA HIS A 160 -12.73 -11.80 4.16
C HIS A 160 -13.93 -12.74 4.00
N PRO A 161 -13.80 -13.86 3.28
CA PRO A 161 -14.91 -14.79 3.07
C PRO A 161 -15.47 -15.32 4.39
N LYS A 162 -16.80 -15.34 4.52
CA LYS A 162 -17.55 -15.88 5.64
C LYS A 162 -18.15 -17.24 5.32
N LYS A 163 -18.96 -17.28 4.25
CA LYS A 163 -19.72 -18.48 3.84
C LYS A 163 -20.14 -18.38 2.38
N LEU A 164 -20.51 -19.51 1.81
CA LEU A 164 -21.22 -19.61 0.54
C LEU A 164 -22.70 -19.87 0.83
N ASN A 165 -23.59 -19.05 0.29
CA ASN A 165 -25.02 -19.27 0.38
C ASN A 165 -25.46 -20.40 -0.58
N PRO A 166 -26.62 -21.06 -0.35
CA PRO A 166 -27.10 -22.12 -1.24
C PRO A 166 -27.32 -21.69 -2.70
N ASN A 167 -27.56 -20.40 -2.95
CA ASN A 167 -27.70 -19.83 -4.29
C ASN A 167 -26.37 -19.56 -5.01
N GLY A 168 -25.23 -19.85 -4.36
CA GLY A 168 -23.89 -19.63 -4.93
C GLY A 168 -23.25 -18.29 -4.57
N ASP A 169 -23.91 -17.42 -3.80
CA ASP A 169 -23.33 -16.14 -3.40
C ASP A 169 -22.27 -16.32 -2.32
N VAL A 170 -21.10 -15.71 -2.54
CA VAL A 170 -20.05 -15.63 -1.50
C VAL A 170 -20.36 -14.44 -0.59
N VAL A 171 -20.58 -14.73 0.69
CA VAL A 171 -20.76 -13.72 1.73
C VAL A 171 -19.40 -13.40 2.35
N PHE A 172 -19.06 -12.12 2.45
CA PHE A 172 -17.88 -11.62 3.15
C PHE A 172 -18.25 -11.11 4.54
N ASN A 173 -17.35 -11.28 5.51
CA ASN A 173 -17.34 -10.52 6.75
C ASN A 173 -16.55 -9.23 6.56
N THR A 174 -16.86 -8.23 7.38
CA THR A 174 -16.14 -6.96 7.44
C THR A 174 -15.56 -6.73 8.82
N ASN A 175 -14.35 -6.17 8.87
CA ASN A 175 -13.73 -5.71 10.12
C ASN A 175 -13.15 -4.32 9.89
N LEU A 176 -13.66 -3.34 10.62
CA LEU A 176 -13.14 -1.98 10.62
C LEU A 176 -12.12 -1.83 11.74
N ILE A 177 -10.87 -1.56 11.38
CA ILE A 177 -9.77 -1.39 12.34
C ILE A 177 -9.33 0.07 12.32
N LYS A 178 -9.38 0.70 13.48
CA LYS A 178 -8.81 2.04 13.71
C LYS A 178 -7.34 1.90 14.07
N ILE A 179 -6.47 2.64 13.38
CA ILE A 179 -5.03 2.70 13.70
C ILE A 179 -4.60 4.15 13.93
N ASN A 180 -3.61 4.36 14.80
CA ASN A 180 -3.04 5.68 15.02
C ASN A 180 -2.07 6.04 13.90
N ILE A 181 -1.90 7.33 13.63
CA ILE A 181 -1.01 7.86 12.59
C ILE A 181 0.24 8.46 13.22
N ASN A 182 1.38 8.14 12.63
CA ASN A 182 2.68 8.70 12.98
C ASN A 182 3.33 9.37 11.76
N ILE A 183 3.09 10.67 11.60
CA ILE A 183 3.68 11.45 10.49
C ILE A 183 5.22 11.42 10.51
N LYS A 184 5.84 11.42 11.69
CA LYS A 184 7.29 11.37 11.81
C LYS A 184 7.86 10.06 11.25
N ASN A 185 7.09 8.96 11.31
CA ASN A 185 7.46 7.70 10.67
C ASN A 185 7.54 7.85 9.15
N ALA A 186 6.54 8.46 8.51
CA ALA A 186 6.55 8.70 7.07
C ALA A 186 7.70 9.61 6.62
N GLU A 187 8.00 10.67 7.38
CA GLU A 187 9.14 11.56 7.12
C GLU A 187 10.48 10.81 7.24
N ARG A 188 10.61 9.97 8.28
CA ARG A 188 11.79 9.11 8.48
C ARG A 188 11.98 8.14 7.31
N ILE A 189 10.93 7.45 6.88
CA ILE A 189 10.99 6.50 5.74
C ILE A 189 11.43 7.21 4.46
N PHE A 190 10.89 8.41 4.20
CA PHE A 190 11.29 9.20 3.02
C PHE A 190 12.79 9.57 3.08
N LYS A 191 13.27 10.02 4.24
CA LYS A 191 14.68 10.35 4.44
C LYS A 191 15.58 9.12 4.27
N GLU A 192 15.24 8.00 4.90
CA GLU A 192 16.00 6.74 4.79
C GLU A 192 16.08 6.24 3.35
N ALA A 193 14.98 6.36 2.59
CA ALA A 193 14.97 6.02 1.17
C ALA A 193 16.00 6.84 0.39
N LEU A 194 16.05 8.15 0.61
CA LEU A 194 17.03 9.02 -0.06
C LEU A 194 18.47 8.70 0.37
N GLU A 195 18.71 8.47 1.66
CA GLU A 195 20.04 8.12 2.18
C GLU A 195 20.56 6.82 1.54
N ILE A 196 19.72 5.78 1.48
CA ILE A 196 20.08 4.53 0.83
C ILE A 196 20.43 4.76 -0.64
N LEU A 197 19.63 5.53 -1.38
CA LEU A 197 19.87 5.76 -2.81
C LEU A 197 21.10 6.62 -3.10
N LYS A 198 21.46 7.53 -2.18
CA LYS A 198 22.67 8.36 -2.29
C LYS A 198 23.94 7.58 -1.91
N ALA A 199 23.83 6.50 -1.13
CA ALA A 199 24.95 5.68 -0.71
C ALA A 199 25.46 4.70 -1.80
N THR A 200 26.61 4.08 -1.53
CA THR A 200 27.04 2.88 -2.28
C THR A 200 26.06 1.74 -2.09
N ILE A 201 26.05 0.77 -3.02
CA ILE A 201 25.14 -0.38 -2.96
C ILE A 201 25.15 -1.06 -1.56
N PRO A 202 24.01 -1.10 -0.85
CA PRO A 202 23.98 -1.64 0.50
C PRO A 202 24.10 -3.17 0.50
N LYS A 203 24.35 -3.75 1.68
CA LYS A 203 24.27 -5.19 1.89
C LYS A 203 22.83 -5.69 1.67
N PRO A 204 22.65 -6.94 1.21
CA PRO A 204 21.31 -7.49 1.10
C PRO A 204 20.73 -7.72 2.50
N GLU A 205 19.40 -7.66 2.61
CA GLU A 205 18.73 -8.11 3.83
C GLU A 205 18.99 -9.61 4.05
N LYS A 206 19.14 -10.03 5.32
CA LYS A 206 19.65 -11.37 5.70
C LYS A 206 18.85 -12.49 5.05
N ASN A 207 17.52 -12.34 5.01
CA ASN A 207 16.58 -13.34 4.51
C ASN A 207 15.97 -12.96 3.15
N CYS A 208 16.64 -12.12 2.36
CA CYS A 208 16.11 -11.73 1.06
C CYS A 208 16.27 -12.88 0.04
N GLU A 209 15.18 -13.61 -0.22
CA GLU A 209 15.14 -14.73 -1.17
C GLU A 209 15.61 -14.32 -2.58
N TYR A 210 15.27 -13.11 -3.03
CA TYR A 210 15.70 -12.60 -4.34
C TYR A 210 17.21 -12.37 -4.43
N CYS A 211 17.81 -11.81 -3.38
CA CYS A 211 19.26 -11.64 -3.33
C CYS A 211 19.97 -13.00 -3.21
N SER A 212 19.37 -13.97 -2.51
CA SER A 212 19.89 -15.33 -2.43
C SER A 212 19.82 -16.04 -3.79
N TRP A 213 18.70 -15.92 -4.50
CA TRP A 213 18.51 -16.51 -5.84
C TRP A 213 19.47 -15.91 -6.88
N ALA A 214 19.72 -14.59 -6.81
CA ALA A 214 20.63 -13.90 -7.73
C ALA A 214 22.12 -14.20 -7.48
N LYS A 215 22.50 -14.89 -6.40
CA LYS A 215 23.89 -15.31 -6.20
C LYS A 215 24.27 -16.33 -7.28
N PRO A 216 25.53 -16.32 -7.76
CA PRO A 216 26.02 -17.37 -8.65
C PRO A 216 25.77 -18.73 -8.01
N GLN A 217 24.94 -19.56 -8.65
CA GLN A 217 24.79 -20.95 -8.25
C GLN A 217 26.03 -21.72 -8.71
N ASN A 218 27.10 -21.70 -7.90
CA ASN A 218 28.34 -22.44 -8.16
C ASN A 218 28.18 -23.98 -8.07
N ALA A 219 27.03 -24.53 -8.50
CA ALA A 219 26.70 -25.96 -8.37
C ALA A 219 25.80 -26.53 -9.48
N LEU A 220 25.59 -25.85 -10.60
CA LEU A 220 25.21 -26.56 -11.84
C LEU A 220 26.48 -27.08 -12.53
N LYS A 221 27.28 -27.89 -11.79
CA LYS A 221 28.37 -28.64 -12.40
C LYS A 221 27.74 -29.71 -13.29
N ALA A 222 28.05 -29.63 -14.57
CA ALA A 222 27.72 -30.64 -15.57
C ALA A 222 28.17 -32.03 -15.10
N ASN A 223 27.21 -32.86 -14.69
CA ASN A 223 27.33 -34.31 -14.83
C ASN A 223 26.67 -34.68 -16.16
N VAL A 224 27.34 -34.37 -17.26
CA VAL A 224 27.17 -35.13 -18.49
C VAL A 224 28.18 -36.26 -18.38
N PRO A 225 27.78 -37.51 -18.08
CA PRO A 225 28.72 -38.61 -18.15
C PRO A 225 29.22 -38.72 -19.59
N ASN A 226 30.53 -38.53 -19.77
CA ASN A 226 31.23 -38.89 -20.99
C ASN A 226 31.12 -40.41 -21.15
N HIS A 227 30.12 -40.88 -21.89
CA HIS A 227 30.15 -42.21 -22.45
C HIS A 227 30.89 -42.15 -23.79
N LEU A 228 32.21 -42.30 -23.70
CA LEU A 228 33.05 -42.79 -24.79
C LEU A 228 33.54 -44.17 -24.37
N HIS A 229 32.96 -45.21 -24.96
CA HIS A 229 33.62 -46.39 -25.52
C HIS A 229 32.60 -47.26 -26.23
#